data_AF-A0A072PH78-F1
#
_entry.id   AF-A0A072PH78-F1
#
_cell.length_a   1.000
_cell.length_b   1.000
_cell.length_c   1.000
_cell.angle_alpha   90.00
_cell.angle_beta   90.00
_cell.angle_gamma   90.00
#
_symmetry.space_group_name_H-M   'P 1'
#
loop_
_entity.id
_entity.type
_entity.pdbx_description
1 polymer ?
#
loop_
_entity_poly.entity_id
_entity_poly.type
_entity_poly.pdbx_seq_one_letter_code
_entity_poly.pdbx_strand_id
1 'polypeptide(L)'
;FHAGSAALDADRWLDDFFTEDISLQYSNNPVIHGTDVRAMFKMVFAKLDLMTHEVLYFDVVESKIYQAATIRYLVKGDDPNRDVIEIPGFAVFFLRQQKDGERPKLFRAETYLNPTGIFARIAEK
;
A
#
# COMPACT_ATOMS: atom_id res chain seq x y z
N PHE A 1 7.91 -6.10 -3.43
CA PHE A 1 6.99 -5.15 -2.79
C PHE A 1 5.55 -5.34 -3.28
N HIS A 2 5.16 -4.89 -4.49
CA HIS A 2 3.76 -4.97 -4.97
C HIS A 2 3.20 -6.38 -5.10
N ALA A 3 3.99 -7.33 -5.60
CA ALA A 3 3.59 -8.74 -5.64
C ALA A 3 3.29 -9.31 -4.23
N GLY A 4 3.97 -8.81 -3.20
CA GLY A 4 3.68 -9.17 -1.81
C GLY A 4 2.35 -8.59 -1.34
N SER A 5 2.08 -7.31 -1.64
CA SER A 5 0.80 -6.68 -1.28
C SER A 5 -0.40 -7.30 -2.00
N ALA A 6 -0.20 -7.84 -3.22
CA ALA A 6 -1.25 -8.50 -4.00
C ALA A 6 -1.72 -9.82 -3.38
N ALA A 7 -0.94 -10.41 -2.46
CA ALA A 7 -1.37 -11.58 -1.70
C ALA A 7 -2.39 -11.25 -0.60
N LEU A 8 -2.65 -9.97 -0.33
CA LEU A 8 -3.58 -9.48 0.69
C LEU A 8 -3.31 -10.02 2.10
N ASP A 9 -2.05 -10.40 2.37
CA ASP A 9 -1.55 -10.77 3.70
C ASP A 9 -0.77 -9.59 4.27
N ALA A 10 -1.45 -8.80 5.10
CA ALA A 10 -0.88 -7.57 5.65
C ALA A 10 0.29 -7.86 6.59
N ASP A 11 0.22 -8.95 7.37
CA ASP A 11 1.27 -9.26 8.35
C ASP A 11 2.56 -9.63 7.64
N ARG A 12 2.49 -10.58 6.71
CA ARG A 12 3.65 -10.97 5.91
C ARG A 12 4.22 -9.81 5.11
N TRP A 13 3.37 -9.02 4.45
CA TRP A 13 3.82 -7.91 3.63
C TRP A 13 4.51 -6.81 4.46
N LEU A 14 3.98 -6.50 5.65
CA LEU A 14 4.61 -5.52 6.54
C LEU A 14 5.94 -6.03 7.08
N ASP A 15 6.00 -7.29 7.51
CA ASP A 15 7.22 -7.89 8.06
C ASP A 15 8.35 -7.96 7.03
N ASP A 16 8.03 -8.26 5.77
CA ASP A 16 9.01 -8.39 4.69
C ASP A 16 9.59 -7.03 4.25
N PHE A 17 8.78 -5.95 4.25
CA PHE A 17 9.14 -4.71 3.56
C PHE A 17 9.25 -3.47 4.43
N PHE A 18 8.75 -3.49 5.68
CA PHE A 18 8.66 -2.31 6.52
C PHE A 18 9.43 -2.48 7.84
N THR A 19 9.91 -1.38 8.39
CA THR A 19 10.40 -1.35 9.77
C THR A 19 9.22 -1.30 10.74
N GLU A 20 9.43 -1.78 11.96
CA GLU A 20 8.38 -1.77 13.00
C GLU A 20 7.91 -0.34 13.35
N ASP A 21 8.79 0.66 13.19
CA ASP A 21 8.54 2.07 13.46
C ASP A 21 8.05 2.85 12.22
N ILE A 22 7.51 2.16 11.20
CA ILE A 22 6.99 2.78 9.97
C ILE A 22 6.06 3.96 10.27
N SER A 23 6.23 5.06 9.54
CA SER A 23 5.25 6.15 9.43
C SER A 23 4.57 6.14 8.07
N LEU A 24 3.25 6.26 8.05
CA LEU A 24 2.46 6.28 6.81
C LEU A 24 1.58 7.53 6.76
N GLN A 25 1.77 8.33 5.72
CA GLN A 25 0.75 9.28 5.25
C GLN A 25 0.00 8.64 4.08
N TYR A 26 -1.32 8.44 4.23
CA TYR A 26 -2.15 7.84 3.18
C TYR A 26 -3.27 8.79 2.77
N SER A 27 -3.24 9.21 1.49
CA SER A 27 -4.11 10.26 0.98
C SER A 27 -3.96 11.54 1.83
N ASN A 28 -5.07 12.19 2.17
CA ASN A 28 -5.11 13.38 3.03
C ASN A 28 -5.31 13.05 4.51
N ASN A 29 -5.13 11.79 4.93
CA ASN A 29 -5.29 11.40 6.33
C ASN A 29 -4.09 11.83 7.19
N PRO A 30 -4.29 11.99 8.51
CA PRO A 30 -3.19 12.14 9.46
C PRO A 30 -2.18 11.00 9.34
N VAL A 31 -0.91 11.31 9.65
CA VAL A 31 0.15 10.31 9.68
C VAL A 31 -0.12 9.30 10.80
N ILE A 32 -0.03 8.02 10.48
CA ILE A 32 -0.15 6.92 11.43
C ILE A 32 1.17 6.15 11.54
N HIS A 33 1.37 5.41 12.62
CA HIS A 33 2.66 4.82 12.97
C HIS A 33 2.57 3.35 13.39
N GLY A 34 3.60 2.57 13.07
CA GLY A 34 3.84 1.22 13.56
C GLY A 34 2.61 0.32 13.54
N THR A 35 2.09 -0.04 14.71
CA THR A 35 0.94 -0.93 14.87
C THR A 35 -0.34 -0.41 14.23
N ASP A 36 -0.53 0.91 14.16
CA ASP A 36 -1.73 1.50 13.54
C ASP A 36 -1.71 1.31 12.01
N VAL A 37 -0.52 1.34 11.40
CA VAL A 37 -0.32 1.00 9.98
C VAL A 37 -0.72 -0.44 9.73
N ARG A 38 -0.28 -1.36 10.61
CA ARG A 38 -0.66 -2.77 10.55
C ARG A 38 -2.16 -2.97 10.69
N ALA A 39 -2.79 -2.33 11.67
CA ALA A 39 -4.23 -2.41 11.88
C ALA A 39 -5.02 -1.91 10.66
N MET A 40 -4.60 -0.78 10.06
CA MET A 40 -5.21 -0.23 8.85
C MET A 40 -5.16 -1.24 7.69
N PHE A 41 -3.98 -1.77 7.36
CA PHE A 41 -3.86 -2.71 6.24
C PHE A 41 -4.57 -4.03 6.48
N LYS A 42 -4.57 -4.56 7.71
CA LYS A 42 -5.35 -5.76 8.06
C LYS A 42 -6.84 -5.55 7.82
N MET A 43 -7.36 -4.40 8.25
CA MET A 43 -8.77 -4.04 8.05
C MET A 43 -9.10 -3.92 6.55
N VAL A 44 -8.26 -3.23 5.78
CA VAL A 44 -8.50 -3.02 4.33
C VAL A 44 -8.35 -4.31 3.54
N PHE A 45 -7.26 -5.06 3.71
CA PHE A 45 -7.00 -6.28 2.93
C PHE A 45 -8.06 -7.35 3.19
N ALA A 46 -8.59 -7.43 4.41
CA ALA A 46 -9.69 -8.34 4.74
C ALA A 46 -10.97 -8.09 3.93
N LYS A 47 -11.12 -6.89 3.33
CA LYS A 47 -12.28 -6.46 2.53
C LYS A 47 -12.06 -6.52 1.02
N LEU A 48 -10.88 -6.93 0.56
CA LEU A 48 -10.53 -6.98 -0.86
C LEU A 48 -10.42 -8.43 -1.36
N ASP A 49 -10.77 -8.64 -2.62
CA ASP A 49 -10.41 -9.83 -3.40
C ASP A 49 -9.21 -9.55 -4.33
N LEU A 50 -8.95 -8.28 -4.65
CA LEU A 50 -7.83 -7.87 -5.49
C LEU A 50 -7.25 -6.53 -5.03
N MET A 51 -5.92 -6.45 -5.01
CA MET A 51 -5.17 -5.18 -5.05
C MET A 51 -3.90 -5.38 -5.87
N THR A 52 -3.84 -4.83 -7.08
CA THR A 52 -2.65 -4.90 -7.93
C THR A 52 -2.20 -3.52 -8.36
N HIS A 53 -0.90 -3.40 -8.64
CA HIS A 53 -0.27 -2.15 -9.03
C HIS A 53 0.42 -2.34 -10.39
N GLU A 54 0.08 -1.51 -11.35
CA GLU A 54 0.84 -1.33 -12.57
C GLU A 54 1.75 -0.11 -12.40
N VAL A 55 3.05 -0.35 -12.31
CA VAL A 55 4.03 0.74 -12.15
C VAL A 55 4.21 1.45 -13.48
N LEU A 56 3.87 2.74 -13.51
CA LEU A 56 3.99 3.58 -14.71
C LEU A 56 5.41 4.14 -14.84
N TYR A 57 5.97 4.60 -13.73
CA TYR A 57 7.38 4.94 -13.61
C TYR A 57 7.83 4.81 -12.16
N PHE A 58 9.12 4.56 -11.97
CA PHE A 58 9.76 4.74 -10.67
C PHE A 58 11.18 5.25 -10.83
N ASP A 59 11.65 5.99 -9.84
CA ASP A 59 13.02 6.48 -9.75
C ASP A 59 13.55 6.30 -8.32
N VAL A 60 14.87 6.20 -8.20
CA VAL A 60 15.58 6.04 -6.92
C VAL A 60 16.57 7.18 -6.76
N VAL A 61 16.35 8.01 -5.76
CA VAL A 61 17.26 9.10 -5.40
C VAL A 61 17.70 8.90 -3.96
N GLU A 62 18.97 8.54 -3.78
CA GLU A 62 19.55 8.16 -2.50
C GLU A 62 18.73 7.03 -1.82
N SER A 63 18.18 7.29 -0.64
CA SER A 63 17.35 6.37 0.13
C SER A 63 15.85 6.56 -0.12
N LYS A 64 15.46 7.18 -1.24
CA LYS A 64 14.05 7.42 -1.58
C LYS A 64 13.68 6.77 -2.91
N ILE A 65 12.51 6.14 -2.95
CA ILE A 65 11.88 5.68 -4.20
C ILE A 65 10.69 6.60 -4.47
N TYR A 66 10.60 7.12 -5.69
CA TYR A 66 9.44 7.84 -6.20
C TYR A 66 8.74 6.94 -7.20
N GLN A 67 7.44 6.74 -7.06
CA GLN A 67 6.72 5.79 -7.91
C GLN A 67 5.33 6.30 -8.24
N ALA A 68 4.98 6.34 -9.53
CA ALA A 68 3.60 6.39 -9.97
C ALA A 68 3.09 5.01 -10.36
N ALA A 69 1.84 4.71 -10.03
CA ALA A 69 1.19 3.48 -10.42
C ALA A 69 -0.31 3.70 -10.70
N THR A 70 -0.85 2.88 -11.60
CA THR A 70 -2.29 2.60 -11.64
C THR A 70 -2.55 1.47 -10.65
N ILE A 71 -3.54 1.63 -9.79
CA ILE A 71 -3.89 0.66 -8.76
C ILE A 71 -5.27 0.11 -9.06
N ARG A 72 -5.40 -1.21 -9.13
CA ARG A 72 -6.65 -1.91 -9.37
C ARG A 72 -7.12 -2.59 -8.09
N TYR A 73 -8.36 -2.36 -7.74
CA TYR A 73 -9.02 -2.92 -6.57
C TYR A 73 -10.26 -3.72 -6.97
N LEU A 74 -10.52 -4.80 -6.25
CA LEU A 74 -11.80 -5.50 -6.26
C LEU A 74 -12.21 -5.72 -4.81
N VAL A 75 -13.38 -5.22 -4.42
CA VAL A 75 -13.94 -5.43 -3.08
C VAL A 75 -14.53 -6.84 -3.01
N LYS A 76 -14.51 -7.46 -1.83
CA LYS A 76 -15.00 -8.83 -1.66
C LYS A 76 -16.42 -9.02 -2.18
N GLY A 77 -16.59 -10.06 -2.99
CA GLY A 77 -17.88 -10.43 -3.55
C GLY A 77 -18.40 -9.49 -4.64
N ASP A 78 -17.52 -8.68 -5.25
CA ASP A 78 -17.81 -7.92 -6.47
C ASP A 78 -17.55 -8.74 -7.74
N ASP A 79 -18.18 -8.35 -8.85
CA ASP A 79 -17.97 -9.00 -10.15
C ASP A 79 -16.62 -8.53 -10.76
N PRO A 80 -15.64 -9.43 -10.95
CA PRO A 80 -14.31 -9.06 -11.47
C PRO A 80 -14.32 -8.48 -12.89
N ASN A 81 -15.41 -8.62 -13.64
CA ASN A 81 -15.53 -8.08 -15.00
C ASN A 81 -16.17 -6.69 -15.06
N ARG A 82 -16.80 -6.23 -13.96
CA ARG A 82 -17.65 -5.03 -13.97
C ARG A 82 -17.29 -4.03 -12.88
N ASP A 83 -16.85 -4.52 -11.74
CA ASP A 83 -16.78 -3.74 -10.50
C ASP A 83 -15.32 -3.42 -10.09
N VAL A 84 -14.35 -3.69 -10.97
CA VAL A 84 -12.95 -3.32 -10.73
C VAL A 84 -12.84 -1.80 -10.66
N ILE A 85 -12.28 -1.30 -9.55
CA ILE A 85 -12.01 0.11 -9.34
C ILE A 85 -10.55 0.38 -9.66
N GLU A 86 -10.30 1.30 -10.59
CA GLU A 86 -8.94 1.75 -10.93
C GLU A 86 -8.73 3.19 -10.47
N ILE A 87 -7.63 3.43 -9.77
CA ILE A 87 -7.23 4.78 -9.36
C ILE A 87 -5.74 5.03 -9.66
N PRO A 88 -5.35 6.26 -10.04
CA PRO A 88 -3.96 6.64 -10.07
C PRO A 88 -3.43 6.86 -8.64
N GLY A 89 -2.16 6.55 -8.44
CA GLY A 89 -1.45 6.84 -7.20
C GLY A 89 0.00 7.24 -7.45
N PHE A 90 0.52 8.07 -6.56
CA PHE A 90 1.93 8.38 -6.46
C PHE A 90 2.40 8.10 -5.03
N ALA A 91 3.59 7.54 -4.87
CA ALA A 91 4.16 7.29 -3.55
C ALA A 91 5.63 7.71 -3.47
N VAL A 92 5.99 8.25 -2.32
CA VAL A 92 7.38 8.45 -1.91
C VAL A 92 7.68 7.48 -0.77
N PHE A 93 8.68 6.66 -0.98
CA PHE A 93 9.07 5.59 -0.07
C PHE A 93 10.48 5.87 0.46
N PHE A 94 10.62 5.92 1.78
CA PHE A 94 11.91 6.19 2.43
C PHE A 94 12.47 4.90 3.00
N LEU A 95 13.67 4.56 2.55
CA LEU A 95 14.38 3.34 2.89
C LEU A 95 15.36 3.58 4.03
N ARG A 96 15.41 2.64 4.96
CA ARG A 96 16.44 2.55 6.00
C ARG A 96 17.23 1.27 5.78
N GLN A 97 18.55 1.40 5.75
CA GLN A 97 19.44 0.24 5.75
C GLN A 97 19.21 -0.56 7.04
N GLN A 98 19.05 -1.87 6.89
CA GLN A 98 18.94 -2.78 8.03
C GLN A 98 20.33 -3.29 8.44
N LYS A 99 20.42 -3.97 9.58
CA LYS A 99 21.67 -4.58 10.06
C LYS A 99 22.16 -5.66 9.07
N ASP A 100 23.47 -5.85 9.04
CA ASP A 100 24.24 -6.90 8.35
C ASP A 100 23.52 -7.75 7.28
N GLY A 101 23.68 -7.37 6.00
CA GLY A 101 23.30 -8.17 4.84
C GLY A 101 21.80 -8.19 4.50
N GLU A 102 20.96 -7.63 5.35
CA GLU A 102 19.52 -7.50 5.08
C GLU A 102 19.22 -6.40 4.06
N ARG A 103 18.11 -6.59 3.33
CA ARG A 103 17.61 -5.61 2.36
C ARG A 103 17.12 -4.35 3.09
N PRO A 104 17.27 -3.14 2.53
CA PRO A 104 16.65 -1.95 3.09
C PRO A 104 15.14 -2.12 3.23
N LYS A 105 14.59 -1.61 4.34
CA LYS A 105 13.14 -1.62 4.62
C LYS A 105 12.59 -0.20 4.68
N LEU A 106 11.29 -0.09 4.44
CA LEU A 106 10.55 1.17 4.47
C LEU A 106 10.31 1.62 5.92
N PHE A 107 10.73 2.83 6.26
CA PHE A 107 10.44 3.43 7.57
C PHE A 107 9.52 4.65 7.47
N ARG A 108 9.32 5.17 6.25
CA ARG A 108 8.30 6.18 5.94
C ARG A 108 7.73 5.93 4.56
N ALA A 109 6.43 6.09 4.43
CA ALA A 109 5.73 6.08 3.15
C ALA A 109 4.75 7.26 3.10
N GLU A 110 4.75 7.96 1.98
CA GLU A 110 3.80 9.02 1.65
C GLU A 110 3.06 8.59 0.38
N THR A 111 1.76 8.32 0.49
CA THR A 111 0.95 7.82 -0.61
C THR A 111 -0.12 8.83 -0.97
N TYR A 112 -0.03 9.37 -2.18
CA TYR A 112 -0.95 10.34 -2.75
C TYR A 112 -1.88 9.65 -3.74
N LEU A 113 -3.14 9.49 -3.35
CA LEU A 113 -4.20 8.91 -4.17
C LEU A 113 -5.57 9.35 -3.66
N ASN A 114 -6.62 9.07 -4.42
CA ASN A 114 -8.00 9.27 -4.00
C ASN A 114 -8.68 7.90 -3.74
N PRO A 115 -8.86 7.49 -2.47
CA PRO A 115 -9.43 6.19 -2.14
C PRO A 115 -10.96 6.23 -1.95
N THR A 116 -11.62 7.37 -2.16
CA THR A 116 -13.04 7.55 -1.81
C THR A 116 -13.94 6.52 -2.47
N GLY A 117 -13.72 6.19 -3.74
CA GLY A 117 -14.52 5.18 -4.45
C GLY A 117 -14.42 3.79 -3.83
N ILE A 118 -13.22 3.40 -3.38
CA ILE A 118 -12.96 2.10 -2.76
C ILE A 118 -13.67 2.02 -1.39
N PHE A 119 -13.52 3.05 -0.56
CA PHE A 119 -14.14 3.06 0.77
C PHE A 119 -15.67 3.19 0.71
N ALA A 120 -16.21 3.93 -0.27
CA ALA A 120 -17.64 3.93 -0.53
C ALA A 120 -18.14 2.53 -0.89
N ARG A 121 -17.44 1.83 -1.79
CA ARG A 121 -17.80 0.46 -2.19
C ARG A 121 -17.70 -0.54 -1.03
N ILE A 122 -16.68 -0.41 -0.17
CA ILE A 122 -16.55 -1.24 1.03
C ILE A 122 -17.72 -1.00 2.00
N ALA A 123 -18.22 0.23 2.12
CA ALA A 123 -19.32 0.57 3.03
C ALA A 123 -20.71 0.06 2.54
N GLU A 124 -20.84 -0.30 1.27
CA GLU A 124 -22.06 -0.92 0.70
C GLU A 124 -22.17 -2.43 1.01
N LYS A 125 -21.14 -3.04 1.61
CA LYS A 125 -21.02 -4.48 1.88
C LYS A 125 -21.12 -4.80 3.37
#